data_AF-A0A1G6UF41-F1
#
_entry.id   AF-A0A1G6UF41-F1
#
_cell.length_a   1.000
_cell.length_b   1.000
_cell.length_c   1.000
_cell.angle_alpha   90.00
_cell.angle_beta   90.00
_cell.angle_gamma   90.00
#
_symmetry.space_group_name_H-M   'P 1'
#
loop_
_entity.id
_entity.type
_entity.pdbx_description
1 polymer ?
#
loop_
_entity_poly.entity_id
_entity_poly.type
_entity_poly.pdbx_seq_one_letter_code
_entity_poly.pdbx_strand_id
1 'polypeptide(L)'
;MRHVRFRAGACMPQVLTLAMLPALAGCTIPKAVNPVEIYRTVTGAVDEGRPPPPGLDRGRPNLASVPPRPERPPPEVRDAISAALVANREQSRAALAPRAVPARPGQAAPGDPAIPASPPARASLAGAPAIPWSDTAPRGSDTAPRARPPQGGGPAAAPEPAPPAMPDLAPAPPPPDLLGPPPRPELRP
;
A
#
# COMPACT_ATOMS: atom_id res chain seq x y z
N MET A 1 -53.45 68.54 -13.16
CA MET A 1 -52.26 68.03 -12.43
C MET A 1 -52.40 66.53 -12.28
N ARG A 2 -51.58 65.73 -12.98
CA ARG A 2 -51.64 64.27 -12.96
C ARG A 2 -50.48 63.73 -12.12
N HIS A 3 -50.81 63.01 -11.05
CA HIS A 3 -49.81 62.33 -10.22
C HIS A 3 -49.30 61.08 -10.94
N VAL A 4 -48.01 61.09 -11.30
CA VAL A 4 -47.29 59.91 -11.78
C VAL A 4 -46.82 59.13 -10.55
N ARG A 5 -47.31 57.90 -10.38
CA ARG A 5 -46.82 56.97 -9.35
C ARG A 5 -45.76 56.06 -9.97
N PHE A 6 -44.51 56.21 -9.55
CA PHE A 6 -43.43 55.27 -9.86
C PHE A 6 -43.60 54.01 -8.99
N ARG A 7 -43.77 52.85 -9.63
CA ARG A 7 -43.66 51.54 -8.98
C ARG A 7 -42.18 51.16 -8.89
N ALA A 8 -41.60 51.34 -7.71
CA ALA A 8 -40.39 50.64 -7.31
C ALA A 8 -40.78 49.29 -6.72
N GLY A 9 -40.23 48.19 -7.25
CA GLY A 9 -40.35 46.89 -6.59
C GLY A 9 -40.56 45.72 -7.54
N ALA A 10 -39.53 45.37 -8.29
CA ALA A 10 -39.28 43.99 -8.76
C ALA A 10 -37.97 43.96 -9.57
N CYS A 11 -36.80 44.07 -8.92
CA CYS A 11 -35.51 43.82 -9.62
C CYS A 11 -34.43 43.23 -8.71
N MET A 12 -34.73 42.83 -7.47
CA MET A 12 -33.72 42.29 -6.56
C MET A 12 -33.51 40.77 -6.65
N PRO A 13 -34.53 39.90 -6.85
CA PRO A 13 -34.29 38.45 -6.85
C PRO A 13 -33.64 37.93 -8.14
N GLN A 14 -33.69 38.71 -9.23
CA GLN A 14 -33.20 38.30 -10.55
C GLN A 14 -31.70 38.61 -10.74
N VAL A 15 -31.17 39.62 -10.05
CA VAL A 15 -29.73 39.92 -10.03
C VAL A 15 -28.99 38.92 -9.14
N LEU A 16 -29.61 38.48 -8.04
CA LEU A 16 -29.00 37.52 -7.12
C LEU A 16 -28.84 36.12 -7.74
N THR A 17 -29.79 35.69 -8.57
CA THR A 17 -29.74 34.39 -9.26
C THR A 17 -28.71 34.37 -10.39
N LEU A 18 -28.57 35.46 -11.15
CA LEU A 18 -27.56 35.55 -12.23
C LEU A 18 -26.12 35.61 -11.69
N ALA A 19 -25.91 36.20 -10.51
CA ALA A 19 -24.61 36.27 -9.85
C ALA A 19 -24.17 34.92 -9.23
N MET A 20 -25.10 33.99 -8.97
CA MET A 20 -24.78 32.70 -8.37
C MET A 20 -24.26 31.67 -9.40
N LEU A 21 -24.70 31.72 -10.66
CA LEU A 21 -24.22 30.81 -11.71
C LEU A 21 -22.68 30.80 -11.91
N PRO A 22 -21.96 31.94 -11.94
CA PRO A 22 -20.50 31.91 -12.05
C PRO A 22 -19.81 31.37 -10.79
N ALA A 23 -20.45 31.46 -9.62
CA ALA A 23 -19.90 30.90 -8.37
C ALA A 23 -19.94 29.36 -8.37
N LEU A 24 -20.88 28.73 -9.07
CA LEU A 24 -20.89 27.28 -9.28
C LEU A 24 -19.99 26.83 -10.45
N ALA A 25 -19.70 27.70 -11.42
CA ALA A 25 -18.81 27.40 -12.53
C ALA A 25 -17.32 27.31 -12.12
N GLY A 26 -16.96 27.74 -10.92
CA GLY A 26 -15.60 27.66 -10.36
C GLY A 26 -15.23 26.31 -9.73
N CYS A 27 -16.17 25.37 -9.61
CA CYS A 27 -15.89 24.03 -9.12
C CYS A 27 -15.18 23.21 -10.20
N THR A 28 -13.88 23.44 -10.38
CA THR A 28 -13.04 22.53 -11.16
C THR A 28 -13.04 21.16 -10.49
N ILE A 29 -13.70 20.19 -11.12
CA ILE A 29 -13.73 18.81 -10.63
C ILE A 29 -12.32 18.23 -10.82
N PRO A 30 -11.63 17.82 -9.74
CA PRO A 30 -10.31 17.21 -9.88
C PRO A 30 -10.39 16.00 -10.81
N LYS A 31 -9.40 15.81 -11.69
CA LYS A 31 -9.37 14.67 -12.63
C LYS A 31 -9.53 13.32 -11.92
N ALA A 32 -9.05 13.21 -10.68
CA ALA A 32 -9.17 12.01 -9.84
C ALA A 32 -10.62 11.60 -9.50
N VAL A 33 -11.57 12.53 -9.54
CA VAL A 33 -12.99 12.27 -9.24
C VAL A 33 -13.90 12.52 -10.45
N ASN A 34 -13.33 12.89 -11.61
CA ASN A 34 -14.10 13.11 -12.82
C ASN A 34 -14.44 11.73 -13.46
N PRO A 35 -15.73 11.35 -13.54
CA PRO A 35 -16.12 10.03 -14.05
C PRO A 35 -15.71 9.82 -15.51
N VAL A 36 -15.64 10.88 -16.31
CA VAL A 36 -15.19 10.80 -17.71
C VAL A 36 -13.72 10.44 -17.79
N GLU A 37 -12.87 11.05 -16.96
CA GLU A 37 -11.43 10.77 -16.93
C GLU A 37 -11.15 9.35 -16.38
N ILE A 38 -11.92 8.93 -15.37
CA ILE A 38 -11.87 7.55 -14.87
C ILE A 38 -12.24 6.56 -15.99
N TYR A 39 -13.33 6.82 -16.70
CA TYR A 39 -13.76 5.97 -17.81
C TYR A 39 -12.69 5.88 -18.92
N ARG A 40 -12.08 7.00 -19.30
CA ARG A 40 -10.98 7.02 -20.29
C ARG A 40 -9.75 6.26 -19.84
N THR A 41 -9.46 6.27 -18.54
CA THR A 41 -8.35 5.51 -17.97
C THR A 41 -8.66 4.01 -17.97
N VAL A 42 -9.85 3.61 -17.53
CA VAL A 42 -10.28 2.21 -17.46
C VAL A 42 -10.41 1.57 -18.84
N THR A 43 -10.91 2.32 -19.82
CA THR A 43 -11.02 1.85 -21.22
C THR A 43 -9.69 1.84 -21.97
N GLY A 44 -8.63 2.37 -21.38
CA GLY A 44 -7.33 2.51 -22.05
C GLY A 44 -7.28 3.59 -23.11
N ALA A 45 -8.30 4.46 -23.20
CA ALA A 45 -8.33 5.59 -24.15
C ALA A 45 -7.17 6.58 -23.92
N VAL A 46 -6.62 6.63 -22.70
CA VAL A 46 -5.41 7.41 -22.38
C VAL A 46 -4.12 6.80 -22.93
N ASP A 47 -4.13 5.51 -23.25
CA ASP A 47 -2.99 4.75 -23.78
C ASP A 47 -3.09 4.54 -25.30
N GLU A 48 -4.10 5.14 -25.96
CA GLU A 48 -4.23 5.12 -27.42
C GLU A 48 -2.96 5.67 -28.09
N GLY A 49 -2.31 4.83 -28.91
CA GLY A 49 -1.08 5.18 -29.62
C GLY A 49 0.22 4.86 -28.86
N ARG A 50 0.14 4.35 -27.63
CA ARG A 50 1.33 3.82 -26.95
C ARG A 50 1.69 2.45 -27.54
N PRO A 51 2.98 2.17 -27.81
CA PRO A 51 3.38 0.82 -28.20
C PRO A 51 2.97 -0.19 -27.12
N PRO A 52 2.57 -1.42 -27.50
CA PRO A 52 2.21 -2.44 -26.55
C PRO A 52 3.39 -2.71 -25.59
N PRO A 53 3.12 -3.04 -24.31
CA PRO A 53 4.20 -3.35 -23.39
C PRO A 53 4.97 -4.57 -23.87
N PRO A 54 6.29 -4.62 -23.64
CA PRO A 54 7.12 -5.74 -24.10
C PRO A 54 6.59 -7.06 -23.52
N GLY A 55 6.44 -8.07 -24.38
CA GLY A 55 5.94 -9.39 -23.98
C GLY A 55 4.42 -9.54 -23.99
N LEU A 56 3.66 -8.53 -24.41
CA LEU A 56 2.22 -8.67 -24.70
C LEU A 56 1.96 -9.58 -25.91
N ASP A 57 2.89 -9.62 -26.87
CA ASP A 57 2.79 -10.45 -28.09
C ASP A 57 3.03 -11.94 -27.81
N ARG A 58 3.55 -12.28 -26.63
CA ARG A 58 3.72 -13.67 -26.22
C ARG A 58 2.41 -14.17 -25.66
N GLY A 59 1.95 -15.33 -26.12
CA GLY A 59 0.85 -16.04 -25.48
C GLY A 59 1.18 -16.21 -23.99
N ARG A 60 0.39 -15.59 -23.11
CA ARG A 60 0.49 -15.88 -21.68
C ARG A 60 0.06 -17.32 -21.49
N PRO A 61 0.74 -18.11 -20.64
CA PRO A 61 0.18 -19.39 -20.22
C PRO A 61 -1.23 -19.11 -19.71
N ASN A 62 -2.23 -19.65 -20.39
CA ASN A 62 -3.62 -19.52 -19.99
C ASN A 62 -3.73 -20.11 -18.57
N LEU A 63 -4.64 -19.61 -17.73
CA LEU A 63 -4.99 -20.31 -16.49
C LEU A 63 -5.45 -21.76 -16.76
N ALA A 64 -5.87 -22.06 -17.99
CA ALA A 64 -6.16 -23.42 -18.47
C ALA A 64 -4.91 -24.24 -18.87
N SER A 65 -3.74 -23.62 -19.10
CA SER A 65 -2.50 -24.36 -19.34
C SER A 65 -1.91 -24.83 -18.01
N VAL A 66 -2.52 -25.86 -17.44
CA VAL A 66 -1.99 -26.55 -16.27
C VAL A 66 -0.81 -27.41 -16.72
N PRO A 67 0.41 -27.24 -16.17
CA PRO A 67 1.53 -28.10 -16.48
C PRO A 67 1.19 -29.56 -16.10
N PRO A 68 1.79 -30.55 -16.77
CA PRO A 68 1.58 -31.94 -16.41
C PRO A 68 1.92 -32.16 -14.93
N ARG A 69 1.16 -33.05 -14.29
CA ARG A 69 1.41 -33.42 -12.89
C ARG A 69 2.84 -33.99 -12.78
N PRO A 70 3.66 -33.50 -11.83
CA PRO A 70 4.96 -34.08 -11.56
C PRO A 70 4.86 -35.58 -11.22
N GLU A 71 5.89 -36.34 -11.60
CA GLU A 71 5.98 -37.76 -11.23
C GLU A 71 6.07 -37.91 -9.70
N ARG A 72 5.39 -38.93 -9.16
CA ARG A 72 5.40 -39.18 -7.72
C ARG A 72 6.75 -39.80 -7.33
N PRO A 73 7.44 -39.27 -6.30
CA PRO A 73 8.67 -39.89 -5.81
C PRO A 73 8.44 -41.35 -5.37
N PRO A 74 9.45 -42.22 -5.53
CA PRO A 74 9.39 -43.61 -5.07
C PRO A 74 9.15 -43.67 -3.56
N PRO A 75 8.52 -44.75 -3.05
CA PRO A 75 8.13 -44.85 -1.65
C PRO A 75 9.32 -44.66 -0.69
N GLU A 76 10.49 -45.22 -1.01
CA GLU A 76 11.68 -45.10 -0.16
C GLU A 76 12.11 -43.64 0.06
N VAL A 77 12.03 -42.80 -0.97
CA VAL A 77 12.37 -41.37 -0.88
C VAL A 77 11.36 -40.64 0.00
N ARG A 78 10.08 -40.97 -0.09
CA ARG A 78 9.06 -40.35 0.76
C ARG A 78 9.22 -40.74 2.22
N ASP A 79 9.61 -41.99 2.47
CA ASP A 79 9.82 -42.52 3.81
C ASP A 79 11.07 -41.88 4.44
N ALA A 80 12.14 -41.73 3.66
CA ALA A 80 13.34 -41.01 4.06
C ALA A 80 13.05 -39.53 4.41
N ILE A 81 12.28 -38.82 3.57
CA ILE A 81 11.87 -37.43 3.84
C ILE A 81 11.04 -37.36 5.12
N SER A 82 10.12 -38.31 5.30
CA SER A 82 9.25 -38.36 6.47
C SER A 82 10.04 -38.61 7.76
N ALA A 83 11.00 -39.55 7.73
CA ALA A 83 11.92 -39.81 8.83
C ALA A 83 12.79 -38.58 9.15
N ALA A 84 13.34 -37.91 8.13
CA ALA A 84 14.12 -36.69 8.30
C ALA A 84 13.30 -35.56 8.95
N LEU A 85 12.03 -35.40 8.56
CA LEU A 85 11.14 -34.40 9.17
C LEU A 85 10.79 -34.72 10.61
N VAL A 86 10.63 -36.00 10.96
CA VAL A 86 10.43 -36.41 12.36
C VAL A 86 11.67 -36.07 13.20
N ALA A 87 12.86 -36.45 12.73
CA ALA A 87 14.12 -36.14 13.41
C ALA A 87 14.32 -34.62 13.58
N ASN A 88 14.00 -33.81 12.57
CA ASN A 88 14.12 -32.36 12.66
C ASN A 88 13.13 -31.76 13.69
N ARG A 89 11.90 -32.29 13.78
CA ARG A 89 10.95 -31.86 14.82
C ARG A 89 11.44 -32.21 16.22
N GLU A 90 12.06 -33.37 16.39
CA GLU A 90 12.67 -33.77 17.67
C GLU A 90 13.84 -32.86 18.03
N GLN A 91 14.72 -32.57 17.07
CA GLN A 91 15.84 -31.65 17.26
C GLN A 91 15.37 -30.22 17.60
N SER A 92 14.30 -29.75 16.96
CA SER A 92 13.74 -28.41 17.21
C SER A 92 13.08 -28.29 18.58
N ARG A 93 12.66 -29.40 19.20
CA ARG A 93 12.12 -29.41 20.57
C ARG A 93 13.22 -29.33 21.63
N ALA A 94 14.47 -29.64 21.29
CA ALA A 94 15.57 -29.44 22.21
C ALA A 94 15.77 -27.94 22.45
N ALA A 95 15.80 -27.53 23.71
CA ALA A 95 16.08 -26.15 24.07
C ALA A 95 17.42 -25.73 23.45
N LEU A 96 17.40 -24.70 22.59
CA LEU A 96 18.63 -24.16 22.04
C LEU A 96 19.43 -23.54 23.18
N ALA A 97 20.53 -24.20 23.56
CA ALA A 97 21.50 -23.58 24.45
C ALA A 97 22.04 -22.31 23.77
N PRO A 98 21.95 -21.14 24.41
CA PRO A 98 22.55 -19.94 23.85
C PRO A 98 24.05 -20.18 23.66
N ARG A 99 24.53 -20.08 22.42
CA ARG A 99 25.95 -20.33 22.07
C ARG A 99 26.91 -19.35 22.76
N ALA A 100 26.39 -18.23 23.25
CA ALA A 100 27.09 -17.30 24.12
C ALA A 100 26.10 -16.76 25.15
N VAL A 101 26.57 -16.56 26.39
CA VAL A 101 25.86 -15.72 27.36
C VAL A 101 25.86 -14.31 26.77
N PRO A 102 24.70 -13.64 26.61
CA PRO A 102 24.68 -12.25 26.16
C PRO A 102 25.62 -11.43 27.04
N ALA A 103 26.54 -10.69 26.42
CA ALA A 103 27.41 -9.79 27.17
C ALA A 103 26.53 -8.86 28.02
N ARG A 104 26.89 -8.72 29.30
CA ARG A 104 26.18 -7.80 30.18
C ARG A 104 26.30 -6.38 29.57
N PRO A 105 25.21 -5.62 29.44
CA PRO A 105 25.27 -4.26 28.93
C PRO A 105 26.38 -3.46 29.63
N GLY A 106 27.32 -2.91 28.86
CA GLY A 106 28.47 -2.14 29.37
C GLY A 106 29.77 -2.91 29.60
N GLN A 107 29.83 -4.22 29.34
CA GLN A 107 31.11 -4.96 29.29
C GLN A 107 31.59 -5.14 27.85
N ALA A 108 32.79 -4.64 27.56
CA ALA A 108 33.47 -4.85 26.29
C ALA A 108 34.07 -6.26 26.24
N ALA A 109 33.95 -6.92 25.08
CA ALA A 109 34.73 -8.13 24.79
C ALA A 109 36.19 -7.75 24.49
N PRO A 110 37.18 -8.61 24.76
CA PRO A 110 38.57 -8.37 24.37
C PRO A 110 38.68 -8.15 22.86
N GLY A 111 39.09 -6.95 22.44
CA GLY A 111 39.23 -6.58 21.03
C GLY A 111 38.15 -5.64 20.48
N ASP A 112 37.06 -5.41 21.22
CA ASP A 112 36.00 -4.47 20.82
C ASP A 112 36.00 -3.20 21.69
N PRO A 113 35.82 -2.01 21.10
CA PRO A 113 35.68 -0.78 21.86
C PRO A 113 34.39 -0.80 22.69
N ALA A 114 34.48 -0.39 23.95
CA ALA A 114 33.32 -0.31 24.84
C ALA A 114 32.27 0.67 24.27
N ILE A 115 31.13 0.13 23.82
CA ILE A 115 29.98 0.94 23.43
C ILE A 115 29.37 1.52 24.71
N PRO A 116 29.16 2.85 24.80
CA PRO A 116 28.56 3.46 25.97
C PRO A 116 27.17 2.87 26.24
N ALA A 117 26.93 2.47 27.49
CA ALA A 117 25.69 1.78 27.90
C ALA A 117 24.42 2.65 27.81
N SER A 118 24.57 3.95 27.60
CA SER A 118 23.47 4.91 27.51
C SER A 118 23.56 5.67 26.19
N PRO A 119 22.43 5.91 25.51
CA PRO A 119 22.43 6.77 24.33
C PRO A 119 22.91 8.18 24.70
N PRO A 120 23.52 8.92 23.75
CA PRO A 120 23.89 10.31 23.99
C PRO A 120 22.65 11.11 24.37
N ALA A 121 22.83 12.10 25.26
CA ALA A 121 21.74 12.99 25.66
C ALA A 121 21.13 13.66 24.42
N ARG A 122 19.79 13.74 24.37
CA ARG A 122 19.09 14.41 23.25
C ARG A 122 19.53 15.87 23.21
N ALA A 123 19.78 16.38 22.00
CA ALA A 123 20.01 17.80 21.80
C ALA A 123 18.78 18.58 22.29
N SER A 124 18.97 19.45 23.29
CA SER A 124 17.92 20.34 23.77
C SER A 124 17.83 21.51 22.80
N LEU A 125 16.77 21.54 22.00
CA LEU A 125 16.43 22.73 21.22
C LEU A 125 15.83 23.76 22.18
N ALA A 126 16.30 25.00 22.10
CA ALA A 126 15.70 26.12 22.83
C ALA A 126 14.18 26.16 22.54
N GLY A 127 13.38 26.37 23.58
CA GLY A 127 11.92 26.41 23.44
C GLY A 127 11.50 27.47 22.42
N ALA A 128 10.73 27.05 21.40
CA ALA A 128 10.19 27.97 20.41
C ALA A 128 9.21 28.95 21.09
N PRO A 129 9.21 30.24 20.70
CA PRO A 129 8.22 31.18 21.19
C PRO A 129 6.81 30.73 20.76
N ALA A 130 5.82 30.95 21.63
CA ALA A 130 4.44 30.60 21.33
C ALA A 130 3.92 31.43 20.16
N ILE A 131 3.47 30.75 19.09
CA ILE A 131 2.81 31.40 17.96
C ILE A 131 1.33 31.60 18.33
N PRO A 132 0.81 32.84 18.38
CA PRO A 132 -0.62 33.05 18.57
C PRO A 132 -1.35 32.53 17.32
N TRP A 133 -2.18 31.49 17.49
CA TRP A 133 -3.13 31.08 16.46
C TRP A 133 -4.24 32.13 16.42
N SER A 134 -4.20 33.03 15.44
CA SER A 134 -5.38 33.76 15.01
C SER A 134 -6.07 32.97 13.89
N ASP A 135 -7.38 32.77 13.99
CA ASP A 135 -8.24 32.04 13.02
C ASP A 135 -8.37 32.73 11.64
N THR A 136 -7.41 33.57 11.28
CA THR A 136 -7.44 34.30 10.01
C THR A 136 -6.05 34.26 9.40
N ALA A 137 -5.75 33.13 8.75
CA ALA A 137 -4.59 33.04 7.88
C ALA A 137 -4.74 34.06 6.72
N PRO A 138 -3.80 35.00 6.54
CA PRO A 138 -3.75 35.78 5.32
C PRO A 138 -3.32 34.85 4.19
N ARG A 139 -4.20 34.65 3.19
CA ARG A 139 -3.82 34.04 1.92
C ARG A 139 -2.93 35.04 1.17
N GLY A 140 -1.63 34.95 1.41
CA GLY A 140 -0.60 35.61 0.62
C GLY A 140 -0.26 34.77 -0.61
N SER A 141 -0.52 35.34 -1.77
CA SER A 141 0.01 34.97 -3.07
C SER A 141 1.53 34.82 -3.06
N ASP A 142 2.07 33.77 -3.67
CA ASP A 142 3.40 33.83 -4.28
C ASP A 142 3.51 32.84 -5.46
N THR A 143 3.36 33.41 -6.64
CA THR A 143 3.96 32.94 -7.89
C THR A 143 5.49 32.93 -7.73
N ALA A 144 6.08 31.74 -7.68
CA ALA A 144 7.51 31.55 -7.95
C ALA A 144 7.67 30.53 -9.09
N PRO A 145 8.36 30.85 -10.20
CA PRO A 145 8.71 29.86 -11.19
C PRO A 145 9.75 28.92 -10.58
N ARG A 146 9.36 27.65 -10.38
CA ARG A 146 10.25 26.61 -9.87
C ARG A 146 11.30 26.29 -10.94
N ALA A 147 12.53 26.74 -10.74
CA ALA A 147 13.68 26.36 -11.57
C ALA A 147 13.84 24.83 -11.56
N ARG A 148 13.96 24.26 -12.76
CA ARG A 148 14.22 22.83 -12.98
C ARG A 148 15.68 22.53 -12.62
N PRO A 149 15.97 21.58 -11.72
CA PRO A 149 17.35 21.15 -11.53
C PRO A 149 17.89 20.48 -12.79
N PRO A 150 19.19 20.64 -13.13
CA PRO A 150 19.79 19.97 -14.27
C PRO A 150 19.74 18.45 -14.09
N GLN A 151 19.31 17.74 -15.14
CA GLN A 151 19.44 16.29 -15.25
C GLN A 151 20.93 15.95 -15.37
N GLY A 152 21.58 15.72 -14.24
CA GLY A 152 22.89 15.07 -14.20
C GLY A 152 22.72 13.59 -14.53
N GLY A 153 23.50 13.11 -15.51
CA GLY A 153 23.54 11.72 -15.91
C GLY A 153 23.83 10.81 -14.72
N GLY A 154 22.92 9.87 -14.48
CA GLY A 154 23.12 8.83 -13.47
C GLY A 154 24.23 7.87 -13.91
N PRO A 155 25.10 7.41 -12.99
CA PRO A 155 26.06 6.35 -13.28
C PRO A 155 25.33 5.05 -13.62
N ALA A 156 25.98 4.22 -14.45
CA ALA A 156 25.51 2.91 -14.88
C ALA A 156 25.05 2.07 -13.68
N ALA A 157 23.87 1.47 -13.81
CA ALA A 157 23.27 0.61 -12.80
C ALA A 157 24.21 -0.55 -12.43
N ALA A 158 24.54 -0.64 -11.14
CA ALA A 158 25.17 -1.82 -10.57
C ALA A 158 24.18 -3.01 -10.62
N PRO A 159 24.66 -4.25 -10.77
CA PRO A 159 23.78 -5.43 -10.75
C PRO A 159 23.11 -5.58 -9.37
N GLU A 160 21.79 -5.77 -9.41
CA GLU A 160 20.92 -5.96 -8.25
C GLU A 160 21.20 -7.33 -7.59
N PRO A 161 21.40 -7.40 -6.26
CA PRO A 161 21.58 -8.67 -5.56
C PRO A 161 20.27 -9.46 -5.49
N ALA A 162 20.35 -10.76 -5.74
CA ALA A 162 19.20 -11.67 -5.73
C ALA A 162 18.52 -11.73 -4.35
N PRO A 163 17.18 -11.79 -4.28
CA PRO A 163 16.44 -11.89 -3.02
C PRO A 163 16.65 -13.26 -2.34
N PRO A 164 16.59 -13.32 -1.00
CA PRO A 164 16.66 -14.58 -0.26
C PRO A 164 15.42 -15.45 -0.51
N ALA A 165 15.65 -16.75 -0.68
CA ALA A 165 14.59 -17.74 -0.86
C ALA A 165 13.75 -17.90 0.42
N MET A 166 12.46 -17.59 0.34
CA MET A 166 11.48 -17.85 1.39
C MET A 166 10.93 -19.29 1.25
N PRO A 167 10.88 -20.08 2.33
CA PRO A 167 10.17 -21.36 2.33
C PRO A 167 8.65 -21.13 2.27
N ASP A 168 8.02 -21.69 1.25
CA ASP A 168 6.57 -21.57 1.01
C ASP A 168 5.79 -22.56 1.91
N LEU A 169 5.35 -22.06 3.07
CA LEU A 169 4.43 -22.77 3.97
C LEU A 169 2.99 -22.56 3.51
N ALA A 170 2.37 -23.60 2.97
CA ALA A 170 0.94 -23.58 2.70
C ALA A 170 0.11 -23.70 4.00
N PRO A 171 -1.00 -22.95 4.14
CA PRO A 171 -1.92 -23.05 5.28
C PRO A 171 -2.72 -24.37 5.28
N ALA A 172 -3.13 -24.80 6.48
CA ALA A 172 -3.78 -26.09 6.74
C ALA A 172 -5.14 -26.25 6.02
N PRO A 173 -5.55 -27.49 5.68
CA PRO A 173 -6.82 -27.77 5.01
C PRO A 173 -8.04 -27.57 5.92
N PRO A 174 -9.23 -27.23 5.36
CA PRO A 174 -10.48 -27.13 6.10
C PRO A 174 -10.97 -28.51 6.59
N PRO A 175 -11.75 -28.57 7.69
CA PRO A 175 -12.26 -29.82 8.25
C PRO A 175 -13.25 -30.52 7.29
N PRO A 176 -13.33 -31.87 7.32
CA PRO A 176 -14.20 -32.64 6.44
C PRO A 176 -15.69 -32.39 6.69
N ASP A 177 -16.42 -32.41 5.57
CA ASP A 177 -17.83 -32.08 5.39
C ASP A 177 -18.81 -32.66 6.42
N LEU A 178 -19.62 -31.76 6.98
CA LEU A 178 -20.90 -32.00 7.64
C LEU A 178 -22.02 -32.42 6.64
N LEU A 179 -21.68 -33.19 5.60
CA LEU A 179 -22.61 -33.69 4.57
C LEU A 179 -23.12 -35.10 4.89
N GLY A 180 -23.29 -35.42 6.17
CA GLY A 180 -24.22 -36.48 6.53
C GLY A 180 -25.66 -36.05 6.16
N PRO A 181 -26.53 -36.96 5.69
CA PRO A 181 -27.94 -36.62 5.50
C PRO A 181 -28.54 -36.11 6.82
N PRO A 182 -29.41 -35.09 6.80
CA PRO A 182 -29.99 -34.55 8.02
C PRO A 182 -30.80 -35.63 8.75
N PRO A 183 -30.82 -35.64 10.11
CA PRO A 183 -31.65 -36.57 10.86
C PRO A 183 -33.14 -36.33 10.52
N ARG A 184 -33.88 -37.41 10.26
CA ARG A 184 -35.32 -37.35 9.96
C ARG A 184 -36.09 -36.91 11.23
N PRO A 185 -37.09 -36.02 11.11
CA PRO A 185 -37.93 -35.67 12.25
C PRO A 185 -38.76 -36.89 12.68
N GLU A 186 -38.68 -37.26 13.96
CA GLU A 186 -39.57 -38.25 14.58
C GLU A 186 -40.97 -37.64 14.71
N LEU A 187 -41.94 -38.15 13.93
CA LEU A 187 -43.35 -37.91 14.16
C LEU A 187 -43.78 -38.74 15.37
N ARG A 188 -43.91 -38.10 16.53
CA ARG A 188 -44.61 -38.69 17.69
C ARG A 188 -46.13 -38.62 17.45
N PRO A 189 -46.88 -39.72 17.69
CA PRO A 189 -48.34 -39.71 17.72
C PRO A 189 -48.90 -38.97 18.94
#